data_AF-A0A3Q8U1L3-F1
#
_entry.id   AF-A0A3Q8U1L3-F1
#
_cell.length_a   1.000
_cell.length_b   1.000
_cell.length_c   1.000
_cell.angle_alpha   90.00
_cell.angle_beta   90.00
_cell.angle_gamma   90.00
#
_symmetry.space_group_name_H-M   'P 1'
#
loop_
_entity.id
_entity.type
_entity.pdbx_description
1 polymer ?
#
loop_
_entity_poly.entity_id
_entity_poly.type
_entity_poly.pdbx_seq_one_letter_code
_entity_poly.pdbx_strand_id
1 'polypeptide(L)'
;MSFVYGRKSFVEVAEDFARLLDEFQRLLVKHGSNTNVRNTKLGFYERQLKEISSLPNQDAAMLASIVTRYNLLNRLFPRPENIKIKDADLMKLLEGASDLQEKGQEYNDTFFELSMALRFLPSEKATVNLDMTTICDVIVNEELAVECKYLHGIKGLRPNLSKGLKQLDERVEKKLASYGFVALDLSALVDHQKIWNFAQSVFSEFLGVYAKLEERNKLAAGGILQHATKDKNFEKIISSFVSLQIESIFYGELGDHEVEKMSKHCLGVLFQCSVDLVFEHDEELLPVSIRAMNYFINPSIPASQHDEIRHAIKNLASGI
;
A
#
# COMPACT_ATOMS: atom_id res chain seq x y z
N MET A 1 -10.43 11.65 0.51
CA MET A 1 -9.75 10.91 -0.57
C MET A 1 -8.40 11.54 -0.83
N SER A 2 -7.39 10.70 -0.89
CA SER A 2 -5.97 11.04 -0.94
C SER A 2 -5.28 9.87 -1.64
N PHE A 3 -4.48 10.17 -2.65
CA PHE A 3 -3.98 9.21 -3.63
C PHE A 3 -2.46 9.34 -3.74
N VAL A 4 -1.84 8.21 -4.06
CA VAL A 4 -0.40 8.06 -4.19
C VAL A 4 -0.10 7.44 -5.53
N TYR A 5 0.73 8.12 -6.32
CA TYR A 5 1.16 7.71 -7.64
C TYR A 5 2.69 7.62 -7.66
N GLY A 6 3.23 6.41 -7.71
CA GLY A 6 4.68 6.18 -7.83
C GLY A 6 5.17 6.42 -9.26
N ARG A 7 6.21 7.25 -9.43
CA ARG A 7 6.80 7.59 -10.74
C ARG A 7 8.28 7.26 -10.75
N LYS A 8 8.64 6.04 -11.16
CA LYS A 8 10.03 5.63 -11.36
C LYS A 8 10.14 4.91 -12.70
N SER A 9 11.23 5.15 -13.42
CA SER A 9 11.60 4.34 -14.58
C SER A 9 11.89 2.90 -14.14
N PHE A 10 11.79 1.96 -15.07
CA PHE A 10 12.09 0.56 -14.78
C PHE A 10 13.51 0.37 -14.21
N VAL A 11 14.48 1.12 -14.73
CA VAL A 11 15.87 1.08 -14.25
C VAL A 11 15.97 1.52 -12.79
N GLU A 12 15.33 2.65 -12.42
CA GLU A 12 15.33 3.13 -11.04
C GLU A 12 14.63 2.14 -10.09
N VAL A 13 13.53 1.51 -10.53
CA VAL A 13 12.82 0.48 -9.75
C VAL A 13 13.72 -0.73 -9.50
N ALA A 14 14.47 -1.18 -10.50
CA ALA A 14 15.38 -2.32 -10.37
C ALA A 14 16.59 -1.99 -9.48
N GLU A 15 17.16 -0.79 -9.60
CA GLU A 15 18.27 -0.32 -8.75
C GLU A 15 17.86 -0.20 -7.28
N ASP A 16 16.68 0.36 -7.01
CA ASP A 16 16.11 0.43 -5.67
C ASP A 16 15.92 -0.96 -5.05
N PHE A 17 15.51 -1.92 -5.87
CA PHE A 17 15.27 -3.28 -5.40
C PHE A 17 16.57 -4.02 -5.11
N ALA A 18 17.60 -3.82 -5.94
CA ALA A 18 18.93 -4.34 -5.67
C ALA A 18 19.49 -3.79 -4.35
N ARG A 19 19.30 -2.49 -4.07
CA ARG A 19 19.68 -1.90 -2.78
C ARG A 19 18.94 -2.55 -1.62
N LEU A 20 17.63 -2.76 -1.76
CA LEU A 20 16.83 -3.42 -0.73
C LEU A 20 17.32 -4.84 -0.43
N LEU A 21 17.67 -5.62 -1.46
CA LEU A 21 18.23 -6.96 -1.29
C LEU A 21 19.54 -6.93 -0.49
N ASP A 22 20.41 -5.97 -0.77
CA ASP A 22 21.66 -5.84 -0.03
C ASP A 22 21.43 -5.49 1.44
N GLU A 23 20.41 -4.67 1.77
CA GLU A 23 20.02 -4.41 3.16
C GLU A 23 19.46 -5.66 3.86
N PHE A 24 18.62 -6.45 3.18
CA PHE A 24 18.17 -7.74 3.71
C PHE A 24 19.33 -8.74 3.89
N GLN A 25 20.32 -8.74 2.99
CA GLN A 25 21.50 -9.57 3.14
C GLN A 25 22.30 -9.19 4.39
N ARG A 26 22.49 -7.88 4.65
CA ARG A 26 23.13 -7.40 5.88
C ARG A 26 22.34 -7.80 7.13
N LEU A 27 21.01 -7.72 7.06
CA LEU A 27 20.13 -8.16 8.14
C LEU A 27 20.31 -9.66 8.44
N LEU A 28 20.34 -10.52 7.41
CA LEU A 28 20.57 -11.96 7.57
C LEU A 28 21.93 -12.26 8.22
N VAL A 29 23.00 -11.60 7.76
CA VAL A 29 24.36 -11.76 8.30
C VAL A 29 24.41 -11.33 9.77
N LYS A 30 23.78 -10.20 10.11
CA LYS A 30 23.70 -9.71 11.50
C LYS A 30 23.03 -10.72 12.44
N HIS A 31 22.09 -11.53 11.93
CA HIS A 31 21.41 -12.60 12.67
C HIS A 31 22.11 -13.97 12.57
N GLY A 32 23.32 -14.03 12.02
CA GLY A 32 24.08 -15.27 11.88
C GLY A 32 23.51 -16.25 10.85
N SER A 33 22.61 -15.79 9.98
CA SER A 33 22.10 -16.60 8.87
C SER A 33 23.10 -16.63 7.72
N ASN A 34 23.42 -17.83 7.24
CA ASN A 34 24.23 -18.05 6.04
C ASN A 34 23.38 -18.04 4.75
N THR A 35 22.08 -17.75 4.85
CA THR A 35 21.20 -17.71 3.69
C THR A 35 21.57 -16.53 2.80
N ASN A 36 21.70 -16.78 1.50
CA ASN A 36 21.80 -15.73 0.51
C ASN A 36 20.39 -15.22 0.17
N VAL A 37 20.12 -13.92 0.34
CA VAL A 37 18.83 -13.31 0.02
C VAL A 37 18.40 -13.59 -1.43
N ARG A 38 19.37 -13.74 -2.34
CA ARG A 38 19.11 -14.02 -3.77
C ARG A 38 18.61 -15.45 -4.03
N ASN A 39 18.66 -16.32 -3.02
CA ASN A 39 18.04 -17.65 -3.06
C ASN A 39 16.61 -17.66 -2.50
N THR A 40 16.10 -16.53 -2.02
CA THR A 40 14.73 -16.38 -1.52
C THR A 40 13.79 -15.93 -2.64
N LYS A 41 12.50 -15.71 -2.32
CA LYS A 41 11.53 -15.15 -3.27
C LYS A 41 11.93 -13.77 -3.80
N LEU A 42 12.61 -12.95 -3.00
CA LEU A 42 13.05 -11.63 -3.48
C LEU A 42 14.14 -11.77 -4.54
N GLY A 43 15.00 -12.78 -4.41
CA GLY A 43 15.95 -13.16 -5.45
C GLY A 43 15.28 -13.72 -6.70
N PHE A 44 14.15 -14.40 -6.56
CA PHE A 44 13.31 -14.77 -7.71
C PHE A 44 12.80 -13.53 -8.45
N TYR A 45 12.24 -12.54 -7.75
CA TYR A 45 11.82 -11.28 -8.37
C TYR A 45 12.99 -10.55 -9.04
N GLU A 46 14.18 -10.53 -8.41
CA GLU A 46 15.39 -9.94 -9.02
C GLU A 46 15.76 -10.59 -10.35
N ARG A 47 15.66 -11.93 -10.45
CA ARG A 47 15.92 -12.65 -11.70
C ARG A 47 14.86 -12.35 -12.75
N GLN A 48 13.59 -12.38 -12.37
CA GLN A 48 12.49 -12.07 -13.30
C GLN A 48 12.58 -10.63 -13.83
N LEU A 49 13.05 -9.68 -13.01
CA LEU A 49 13.23 -8.28 -13.45
C LEU A 49 14.26 -8.16 -14.57
N LYS A 50 15.34 -8.96 -14.52
CA LYS A 50 16.38 -8.96 -15.57
C LYS A 50 15.85 -9.47 -16.91
N GLU A 51 14.78 -10.25 -16.88
CA GLU A 51 14.14 -10.88 -18.05
C GLU A 51 12.76 -10.27 -18.33
N ILE A 52 12.45 -9.08 -17.79
CA ILE A 52 11.08 -8.52 -17.82
C ILE A 52 10.52 -8.38 -19.24
N SER A 53 11.37 -8.07 -20.22
CA SER A 53 10.97 -7.91 -21.63
C SER A 53 10.52 -9.23 -22.29
N SER A 54 10.82 -10.36 -21.67
CA SER A 54 10.39 -11.69 -22.13
C SER A 54 9.15 -12.21 -21.40
N LEU A 55 8.71 -11.51 -20.34
CA LEU A 55 7.50 -11.87 -19.61
C LEU A 55 6.26 -11.41 -20.39
N PRO A 56 5.14 -12.15 -20.29
CA PRO A 56 3.84 -11.63 -20.69
C PRO A 56 3.57 -10.26 -20.04
N ASN A 57 2.96 -9.32 -20.77
CA ASN A 57 2.74 -7.95 -20.28
C ASN A 57 2.05 -7.91 -18.91
N GLN A 58 1.14 -8.85 -18.65
CA GLN A 58 0.48 -8.99 -17.35
C GLN A 58 1.44 -9.44 -16.23
N ASP A 59 2.36 -10.36 -16.50
CA ASP A 59 3.34 -10.82 -15.52
C ASP A 59 4.40 -9.75 -15.26
N ALA A 60 4.84 -9.06 -16.31
CA ALA A 60 5.71 -7.88 -16.20
C ALA A 60 5.08 -6.78 -15.32
N ALA A 61 3.78 -6.54 -15.49
CA ALA A 61 3.00 -5.62 -14.66
C ALA A 61 3.04 -5.99 -13.18
N MET A 62 2.71 -7.26 -12.90
CA MET A 62 2.63 -7.79 -11.54
C MET A 62 3.99 -7.73 -10.86
N LEU A 63 5.05 -8.13 -11.57
CA LEU A 63 6.41 -8.04 -11.07
C LEU A 63 6.82 -6.60 -10.76
N ALA A 64 6.59 -5.67 -11.68
CA ALA A 64 6.93 -4.26 -11.47
C ALA A 64 6.20 -3.66 -10.27
N SER A 65 4.94 -4.04 -10.05
CA SER A 65 4.20 -3.70 -8.82
C SER A 65 4.87 -4.26 -7.57
N ILE A 66 5.09 -5.58 -7.52
CA ILE A 66 5.63 -6.26 -6.34
C ILE A 66 6.92 -5.55 -5.93
N VAL A 67 7.80 -5.33 -6.90
CA VAL A 67 9.09 -4.67 -6.70
C VAL A 67 8.92 -3.23 -6.24
N THR A 68 8.02 -2.46 -6.86
CA THR A 68 7.72 -1.08 -6.45
C THR A 68 7.20 -1.01 -5.01
N ARG A 69 6.33 -1.94 -4.62
CA ARG A 69 5.83 -2.07 -3.24
C ARG A 69 6.98 -2.38 -2.28
N TYR A 70 7.82 -3.37 -2.60
CA TYR A 70 8.99 -3.70 -1.78
C TYR A 70 9.96 -2.53 -1.62
N ASN A 71 10.18 -1.74 -2.69
CA ASN A 71 11.07 -0.58 -2.66
C ASN A 71 10.67 0.49 -1.65
N LEU A 72 9.40 0.52 -1.19
CA LEU A 72 8.97 1.39 -0.09
C LEU A 72 9.75 1.12 1.21
N LEU A 73 10.13 -0.14 1.42
CA LEU A 73 10.85 -0.59 2.61
C LEU A 73 12.30 -0.08 2.66
N ASN A 74 12.86 0.43 1.55
CA ASN A 74 14.17 1.09 1.56
C ASN A 74 14.20 2.26 2.57
N ARG A 75 13.06 2.87 2.87
CA ARG A 75 12.95 3.94 3.88
C ARG A 75 13.22 3.46 5.32
N LEU A 76 13.22 2.14 5.56
CA LEU A 76 13.57 1.54 6.84
C LEU A 76 15.08 1.31 6.99
N PHE A 77 15.88 1.62 5.96
CA PHE A 77 17.31 1.30 5.92
C PHE A 77 18.18 2.50 5.50
N PRO A 78 19.34 2.73 6.16
CA PRO A 78 19.71 2.16 7.46
C PRO A 78 18.67 2.58 8.52
N ARG A 79 18.40 1.69 9.50
CA ARG A 79 17.30 1.91 10.45
C ARG A 79 17.49 3.19 11.26
N PRO A 80 16.60 4.19 11.13
CA PRO A 80 16.63 5.38 11.98
C PRO A 80 16.40 5.01 13.46
N GLU A 81 17.06 5.70 14.39
CA GLU A 81 16.96 5.41 15.83
C GLU A 81 15.53 5.56 16.38
N ASN A 82 14.75 6.45 15.77
CA ASN A 82 13.34 6.71 16.08
C ASN A 82 12.38 5.64 15.54
N ILE A 83 12.88 4.60 14.85
CA ILE A 83 12.06 3.49 14.33
C ILE A 83 12.47 2.19 15.01
N LYS A 84 11.58 1.62 15.81
CA LYS A 84 11.77 0.33 16.48
C LYS A 84 10.95 -0.75 15.79
N ILE A 85 11.63 -1.70 15.15
CA ILE A 85 11.03 -2.86 14.46
C ILE A 85 11.84 -4.10 14.84
N LYS A 86 11.18 -5.24 15.07
CA LYS A 86 11.89 -6.51 15.28
C LYS A 86 12.46 -7.01 13.96
N ASP A 87 13.73 -7.37 13.96
CA ASP A 87 14.39 -7.92 12.78
C ASP A 87 13.72 -9.22 12.31
N ALA A 88 13.13 -10.00 13.21
CA ALA A 88 12.35 -11.19 12.89
C ALA A 88 11.12 -10.90 12.01
N ASP A 89 10.43 -9.77 12.22
CA ASP A 89 9.28 -9.40 11.39
C ASP A 89 9.74 -8.99 9.99
N LEU A 90 10.87 -8.29 9.87
CA LEU A 90 11.47 -8.03 8.56
C LEU A 90 11.88 -9.33 7.85
N MET A 91 12.39 -10.33 8.58
CA MET A 91 12.78 -11.61 7.99
C MET A 91 11.59 -12.40 7.43
N LYS A 92 10.37 -12.27 7.99
CA LYS A 92 9.14 -12.87 7.43
C LYS A 92 8.86 -12.42 6.00
N LEU A 93 9.32 -11.22 5.62
CA LEU A 93 9.18 -10.71 4.26
C LEU A 93 9.98 -11.49 3.21
N LEU A 94 10.90 -12.36 3.62
CA LEU A 94 11.67 -13.26 2.75
C LEU A 94 10.99 -14.61 2.54
N GLU A 95 10.00 -14.94 3.37
CA GLU A 95 9.26 -16.21 3.37
C GLU A 95 8.12 -16.20 2.35
N GLY A 96 7.60 -17.38 2.01
CA GLY A 96 6.51 -17.57 1.06
C GLY A 96 6.96 -18.17 -0.27
N ALA A 97 5.99 -18.36 -1.17
CA ALA A 97 6.25 -18.95 -2.49
C ALA A 97 7.04 -17.97 -3.39
N SER A 98 7.83 -18.53 -4.30
CA SER A 98 8.55 -17.76 -5.33
C SER A 98 7.71 -17.71 -6.61
N ASP A 99 6.60 -16.98 -6.55
CA ASP A 99 5.70 -16.76 -7.68
C ASP A 99 5.17 -15.32 -7.66
N LEU A 100 4.47 -14.92 -8.73
CA LEU A 100 3.84 -13.61 -8.86
C LEU A 100 2.44 -13.57 -8.22
N GLN A 101 1.96 -14.69 -7.67
CA GLN A 101 0.64 -14.78 -7.03
C GLN A 101 0.73 -14.40 -5.55
N GLU A 102 0.66 -13.09 -5.32
CA GLU A 102 0.71 -12.48 -3.98
C GLU A 102 -0.53 -12.78 -3.11
N LYS A 103 -1.62 -13.27 -3.72
CA LYS A 103 -2.89 -13.50 -3.01
C LYS A 103 -2.74 -14.64 -2.00
N GLY A 104 -3.04 -14.35 -0.74
CA GLY A 104 -3.09 -15.37 0.32
C GLY A 104 -1.76 -15.62 1.03
N GLN A 105 -0.69 -14.92 0.67
CA GLN A 105 0.60 -15.10 1.31
C GLN A 105 0.61 -14.48 2.71
N GLU A 106 1.19 -15.19 3.70
CA GLU A 106 1.20 -14.78 5.11
C GLU A 106 2.01 -13.50 5.37
N TYR A 107 3.03 -13.21 4.56
CA TYR A 107 3.83 -11.98 4.73
C TYR A 107 3.04 -10.70 4.41
N ASN A 108 1.85 -10.79 3.78
CA ASN A 108 1.04 -9.62 3.46
C ASN A 108 0.58 -8.87 4.71
N ASP A 109 0.37 -9.58 5.84
CA ASP A 109 0.08 -8.94 7.13
C ASP A 109 1.24 -8.04 7.54
N THR A 110 2.45 -8.60 7.64
CA THR A 110 3.66 -7.85 8.01
C THR A 110 3.98 -6.73 7.01
N PHE A 111 3.78 -6.98 5.72
CA PHE A 111 3.97 -5.95 4.71
C PHE A 111 2.97 -4.79 4.89
N PHE A 112 1.69 -5.10 5.16
CA PHE A 112 0.67 -4.08 5.38
C PHE A 112 1.02 -3.20 6.60
N GLU A 113 1.39 -3.82 7.72
CA GLU A 113 1.82 -3.13 8.94
C GLU A 113 2.98 -2.17 8.67
N LEU A 114 4.04 -2.65 8.00
CA LEU A 114 5.21 -1.83 7.65
C LEU A 114 4.82 -0.71 6.69
N SER A 115 4.02 -1.00 5.68
CA SER A 115 3.56 0.01 4.70
C SER A 115 2.69 1.10 5.35
N MET A 116 1.96 0.76 6.41
CA MET A 116 1.17 1.69 7.19
C MET A 116 2.07 2.56 8.08
N ALA A 117 3.01 1.94 8.78
CA ALA A 117 3.99 2.65 9.61
C ALA A 117 4.77 3.70 8.81
N LEU A 118 5.19 3.36 7.59
CA LEU A 118 5.93 4.26 6.69
C LEU A 118 5.16 5.52 6.29
N ARG A 119 3.84 5.58 6.47
CA ARG A 119 3.02 6.78 6.17
C ARG A 119 3.14 7.86 7.22
N PHE A 120 3.50 7.47 8.44
CA PHE A 120 3.73 8.38 9.55
C PHE A 120 5.13 8.97 9.52
N LEU A 121 6.04 8.43 8.70
CA LEU A 121 7.34 9.03 8.47
C LEU A 121 7.20 10.28 7.62
N PRO A 122 7.50 11.47 8.16
CA PRO A 122 7.36 12.71 7.42
C PRO A 122 8.33 12.77 6.26
N SER A 123 7.96 13.52 5.22
CA SER A 123 8.85 13.86 4.12
C SER A 123 9.93 14.88 4.53
N GLU A 124 9.66 15.71 5.56
CA GLU A 124 10.62 16.68 6.09
C GLU A 124 10.48 16.95 7.63
N LYS A 125 11.64 17.13 8.27
CA LYS A 125 11.99 17.80 9.57
C LYS A 125 11.28 17.46 10.88
N ALA A 126 10.11 16.82 10.92
CA ALA A 126 9.54 16.36 12.19
C ALA A 126 10.12 14.99 12.58
N THR A 127 10.61 14.83 13.81
CA THR A 127 11.00 13.51 14.30
C THR A 127 9.73 12.79 14.76
N VAL A 128 9.39 11.68 14.11
CA VAL A 128 8.28 10.80 14.50
C VAL A 128 8.85 9.51 15.08
N ASN A 129 8.47 9.16 16.31
CA ASN A 129 8.84 7.90 16.92
C ASN A 129 7.85 6.81 16.48
N LEU A 130 8.36 5.77 15.83
CA LEU A 130 7.59 4.59 15.45
C LEU A 130 8.03 3.38 16.28
N ASP A 131 7.06 2.71 16.89
CA ASP A 131 7.29 1.46 17.59
C ASP A 131 6.36 0.36 17.06
N MET A 132 6.97 -0.67 16.47
CA MET A 132 6.34 -1.90 15.99
C MET A 132 6.89 -3.13 16.74
N THR A 133 7.57 -2.92 17.88
CA THR A 133 8.11 -4.01 18.71
C THR A 133 7.13 -4.48 19.76
N THR A 134 6.14 -3.65 20.08
CA THR A 134 5.11 -3.98 21.05
C THR A 134 4.15 -5.03 20.49
N ILE A 135 3.14 -5.40 21.28
CA ILE A 135 2.08 -6.27 20.78
C ILE A 135 1.27 -5.50 19.70
N CYS A 136 1.33 -4.15 19.65
CA CYS A 136 0.59 -3.32 18.70
C CYS A 136 1.30 -3.33 17.36
N ASP A 137 0.53 -3.28 16.28
CA ASP A 137 1.09 -3.30 14.93
C ASP A 137 1.88 -2.01 14.64
N VAL A 138 1.34 -0.84 14.99
CA VAL A 138 2.05 0.45 14.90
C VAL A 138 1.68 1.37 16.08
N ILE A 139 2.68 1.91 16.78
CA ILE A 139 2.53 3.03 17.72
C ILE A 139 3.32 4.22 17.19
N VAL A 140 2.68 5.39 17.17
CA VAL A 140 3.26 6.66 16.71
C VAL A 140 3.31 7.63 17.88
N ASN A 141 4.52 8.11 18.20
CA ASN A 141 4.80 9.07 19.28
C ASN A 141 4.21 8.70 20.66
N GLU A 142 4.05 7.40 20.94
CA GLU A 142 3.40 6.89 22.18
C GLU A 142 1.96 7.42 22.39
N GLU A 143 1.34 7.96 21.33
CA GLU A 143 0.07 8.65 21.39
C GLU A 143 -1.00 7.96 20.52
N LEU A 144 -0.63 7.62 19.28
CA LEU A 144 -1.54 7.03 18.31
C LEU A 144 -1.20 5.55 18.10
N ALA A 145 -2.19 4.67 18.26
CA ALA A 145 -2.09 3.28 17.85
C ALA A 145 -2.81 3.03 16.51
N VAL A 146 -2.24 2.18 15.67
CA VAL A 146 -2.91 1.66 14.47
C VAL A 146 -2.86 0.15 14.50
N GLU A 147 -4.03 -0.48 14.54
CA GLU A 147 -4.17 -1.93 14.45
C GLU A 147 -4.50 -2.31 13.00
N CYS A 148 -3.62 -3.06 12.36
CA CYS A 148 -3.66 -3.41 10.95
C CYS A 148 -4.27 -4.81 10.77
N LYS A 149 -5.15 -4.97 9.78
CA LYS A 149 -5.69 -6.27 9.38
C LYS A 149 -5.69 -6.39 7.86
N TYR A 150 -4.86 -7.29 7.33
CA TYR A 150 -4.96 -7.68 5.93
C TYR A 150 -6.08 -8.72 5.79
N LEU A 151 -7.05 -8.47 4.93
CA LEU A 151 -8.18 -9.40 4.77
C LEU A 151 -7.94 -10.34 3.59
N HIS A 152 -7.93 -11.64 3.87
CA HIS A 152 -7.85 -12.68 2.84
C HIS A 152 -9.20 -13.05 2.21
N GLY A 153 -10.31 -12.63 2.81
CA GLY A 153 -11.65 -12.90 2.29
C GLY A 153 -12.76 -12.16 3.02
N ILE A 154 -13.90 -12.00 2.35
CA ILE A 154 -15.01 -11.17 2.81
C ILE A 154 -15.57 -11.58 4.18
N LYS A 155 -15.68 -12.90 4.42
CA LYS A 155 -16.14 -13.45 5.71
C LYS A 155 -15.24 -13.06 6.90
N GLY A 156 -14.00 -12.66 6.61
CA GLY A 156 -13.04 -12.20 7.60
C GLY A 156 -13.24 -10.75 8.03
N LEU A 157 -14.03 -9.93 7.31
CA LEU A 157 -14.10 -8.48 7.56
C LEU A 157 -14.63 -8.15 8.96
N ARG A 158 -15.86 -8.57 9.28
CA ARG A 158 -16.48 -8.33 10.60
C ARG A 158 -15.66 -8.89 11.78
N PRO A 159 -15.21 -10.16 11.77
CA PRO A 159 -14.44 -10.69 12.91
C PRO A 159 -13.08 -10.01 13.06
N ASN A 160 -12.38 -9.68 11.97
CA ASN A 160 -11.10 -8.96 12.07
C ASN A 160 -11.29 -7.51 12.51
N LEU A 161 -12.34 -6.83 12.07
CA LEU A 161 -12.69 -5.50 12.56
C LEU A 161 -13.00 -5.53 14.05
N SER A 162 -13.89 -6.44 14.50
CA SER A 162 -14.20 -6.61 15.92
C SER A 162 -12.97 -6.94 16.77
N LYS A 163 -12.09 -7.81 16.26
CA LYS A 163 -10.83 -8.15 16.92
C LYS A 163 -9.92 -6.92 17.00
N GLY A 164 -9.79 -6.17 15.91
CA GLY A 164 -8.95 -4.98 15.86
C GLY A 164 -9.42 -3.87 16.81
N LEU A 165 -10.73 -3.65 16.90
CA LEU A 165 -11.33 -2.71 17.86
C LEU A 165 -10.99 -3.11 19.31
N LYS A 166 -11.18 -4.39 19.66
CA LYS A 166 -10.83 -4.90 20.98
C LYS A 166 -9.34 -4.75 21.28
N GLN A 167 -8.48 -5.13 20.32
CA GLN A 167 -7.04 -5.03 20.47
C GLN A 167 -6.62 -3.58 20.70
N LEU A 168 -7.21 -2.62 19.98
CA LEU A 168 -6.96 -1.18 20.14
C LEU A 168 -7.32 -0.69 21.55
N ASP A 169 -8.51 -1.04 22.04
CA ASP A 169 -8.95 -0.66 23.39
C ASP A 169 -8.00 -1.20 24.47
N GLU A 170 -7.59 -2.47 24.36
CA GLU A 170 -6.61 -3.06 25.26
C GLU A 170 -5.27 -2.29 25.27
N ARG A 171 -4.92 -1.56 24.20
CA ARG A 171 -3.66 -0.78 24.12
C ARG A 171 -3.76 0.51 24.88
N VAL A 172 -4.90 1.18 24.71
CA VAL A 172 -5.18 2.43 25.38
C VAL A 172 -5.33 2.19 26.88
N GLU A 173 -5.99 1.08 27.29
CA GLU A 173 -6.06 0.66 28.69
C GLU A 173 -4.68 0.36 29.30
N LYS A 174 -3.77 -0.24 28.51
CA LYS A 174 -2.37 -0.49 28.90
C LYS A 174 -1.47 0.75 28.80
N LYS A 175 -2.01 1.92 28.45
CA LYS A 175 -1.28 3.20 28.29
C LYS A 175 -0.15 3.14 27.26
N LEU A 176 -0.30 2.31 26.23
CA LEU A 176 0.63 2.26 25.10
C LEU A 176 0.34 3.34 24.05
N ALA A 177 -0.89 3.86 24.06
CA ALA A 177 -1.39 4.94 23.22
C ALA A 177 -2.58 5.62 23.92
N SER A 178 -3.01 6.77 23.42
CA SER A 178 -4.18 7.52 23.91
C SER A 178 -5.43 7.27 23.07
N TYR A 179 -5.26 7.05 21.77
CA TYR A 179 -6.34 6.79 20.80
C TYR A 179 -5.77 6.04 19.59
N GLY A 180 -6.64 5.65 18.66
CA GLY A 180 -6.17 4.99 17.45
C GLY A 180 -7.17 4.80 16.33
N PHE A 181 -6.69 4.11 15.30
CA PHE A 181 -7.46 3.64 14.17
C PHE A 181 -7.34 2.13 14.03
N VAL A 182 -8.37 1.50 13.47
CA VAL A 182 -8.23 0.18 12.86
C VAL A 182 -8.01 0.38 11.37
N ALA A 183 -6.94 -0.18 10.81
CA ALA A 183 -6.64 -0.13 9.39
C ALA A 183 -6.91 -1.48 8.74
N LEU A 184 -7.72 -1.49 7.68
CA LEU A 184 -8.07 -2.68 6.91
C LEU A 184 -7.46 -2.61 5.51
N ASP A 185 -6.78 -3.66 5.09
CA ASP A 185 -6.38 -3.84 3.69
C ASP A 185 -7.38 -4.78 3.00
N LEU A 186 -8.10 -4.23 2.02
CA LEU A 186 -9.13 -4.91 1.24
C LEU A 186 -8.63 -5.34 -0.15
N SER A 187 -7.33 -5.27 -0.40
CA SER A 187 -6.76 -5.53 -1.73
C SER A 187 -7.07 -6.94 -2.23
N ALA A 188 -7.18 -7.95 -1.37
CA ALA A 188 -7.55 -9.29 -1.80
C ALA A 188 -9.05 -9.47 -2.10
N LEU A 189 -9.90 -8.53 -1.66
CA LEU A 189 -11.36 -8.63 -1.76
C LEU A 189 -11.92 -7.93 -3.01
N VAL A 190 -11.15 -7.06 -3.66
CA VAL A 190 -11.59 -6.39 -4.88
C VAL A 190 -11.49 -7.31 -6.10
N ASP A 191 -12.35 -7.06 -7.09
CA ASP A 191 -12.25 -7.68 -8.40
C ASP A 191 -11.21 -6.93 -9.25
N HIS A 192 -9.96 -7.43 -9.19
CA HIS A 192 -8.83 -6.88 -9.95
C HIS A 192 -9.07 -6.89 -11.46
N GLN A 193 -9.75 -7.91 -11.99
CA GLN A 193 -10.02 -8.00 -13.43
C GLN A 193 -11.03 -6.93 -13.86
N LYS A 194 -12.07 -6.71 -13.06
CA LYS A 194 -13.04 -5.62 -13.30
C LYS A 194 -12.38 -4.25 -13.26
N ILE A 195 -11.49 -4.02 -12.29
CA ILE A 195 -10.73 -2.76 -12.19
C ILE A 195 -9.81 -2.58 -13.40
N TRP A 196 -9.09 -3.62 -13.81
CA TRP A 196 -8.24 -3.60 -14.99
C TRP A 196 -9.04 -3.31 -16.27
N ASN A 197 -10.15 -4.02 -16.50
CA ASN A 197 -11.02 -3.81 -17.67
C ASN A 197 -11.53 -2.36 -17.75
N PHE A 198 -11.97 -1.81 -16.61
CA PHE A 198 -12.42 -0.42 -16.52
C PHE A 198 -11.27 0.55 -16.85
N ALA A 199 -10.09 0.32 -16.27
CA ALA A 199 -8.94 1.19 -16.50
C ALA A 199 -8.46 1.18 -17.95
N GLN A 200 -8.44 0.03 -18.62
CA GLN A 200 -8.11 -0.07 -20.05
C GLN A 200 -9.11 0.69 -20.92
N SER A 201 -10.41 0.57 -20.61
CA SER A 201 -11.45 1.28 -21.34
C SER A 201 -11.28 2.80 -21.24
N VAL A 202 -10.99 3.32 -20.04
CA VAL A 202 -10.74 4.75 -19.85
C VAL A 202 -9.45 5.16 -20.54
N PHE A 203 -8.38 4.36 -20.40
CA PHE A 203 -7.07 4.66 -20.99
C PHE A 203 -7.13 4.81 -22.51
N SER A 204 -7.89 3.96 -23.20
CA SER A 204 -8.13 4.03 -24.65
C SER A 204 -8.67 5.41 -25.10
N GLU A 205 -9.59 5.99 -24.34
CA GLU A 205 -10.14 7.33 -24.63
C GLU A 205 -9.05 8.41 -24.51
N PHE A 206 -8.21 8.33 -23.48
CA PHE A 206 -7.10 9.27 -23.29
C PHE A 206 -6.03 9.12 -24.38
N LEU A 207 -5.68 7.89 -24.79
CA LEU A 207 -4.79 7.64 -25.92
C LEU A 207 -5.30 8.34 -27.19
N GLY A 208 -6.60 8.19 -27.51
CA GLY A 208 -7.20 8.83 -28.68
C GLY A 208 -7.17 10.36 -28.64
N VAL A 209 -7.25 10.96 -27.44
CA VAL A 209 -7.08 12.41 -27.27
C VAL A 209 -5.64 12.84 -27.48
N TYR A 210 -4.68 12.15 -26.87
CA TYR A 210 -3.26 12.52 -26.94
C TYR A 210 -2.64 12.26 -28.32
N ALA A 211 -3.06 11.20 -29.03
CA ALA A 211 -2.69 10.96 -30.43
C ALA A 211 -3.09 12.14 -31.32
N LYS A 212 -4.33 12.65 -31.19
CA LYS A 212 -4.79 13.84 -31.93
C LYS A 212 -4.01 15.10 -31.58
N LEU A 213 -3.52 15.24 -30.35
CA LEU A 213 -2.68 16.37 -29.95
C LEU A 213 -1.28 16.27 -30.56
N GLU A 214 -0.71 15.07 -30.62
CA GLU A 214 0.56 14.80 -31.28
C GLU A 214 0.49 15.07 -32.80
N GLU A 215 -0.54 14.56 -33.49
CA GLU A 215 -0.80 14.84 -34.91
C GLU A 215 -0.90 16.35 -35.22
N ARG A 216 -1.41 17.13 -34.25
CA ARG A 216 -1.54 18.59 -34.35
C ARG A 216 -0.29 19.35 -33.91
N ASN A 217 0.83 18.65 -33.68
CA ASN A 217 2.09 19.20 -33.16
C ASN A 217 1.90 19.98 -31.85
N LYS A 218 0.96 19.53 -30.99
CA LYS A 218 0.73 20.06 -29.63
C LYS A 218 1.41 19.21 -28.55
N LEU A 219 1.96 18.07 -28.94
CA LEU A 219 2.74 17.15 -28.12
C LEU A 219 4.03 16.82 -28.86
N ALA A 220 5.10 16.52 -28.12
CA ALA A 220 6.29 15.93 -28.73
C ALA A 220 6.01 14.47 -29.12
N ALA A 221 6.58 14.05 -30.25
CA ALA A 221 6.44 12.67 -30.74
C ALA A 221 6.94 11.66 -29.71
N GLY A 222 6.20 10.57 -29.52
CA GLY A 222 6.56 9.46 -28.64
C GLY A 222 6.30 9.72 -27.15
N GLY A 223 5.41 10.68 -26.83
CA GLY A 223 5.06 11.03 -25.44
C GLY A 223 3.67 10.57 -25.00
N ILE A 224 2.88 9.95 -25.88
CA ILE A 224 1.45 9.71 -25.68
C ILE A 224 1.19 8.90 -24.40
N LEU A 225 1.91 7.79 -24.19
CA LEU A 225 1.74 6.92 -23.02
C LEU A 225 1.99 7.67 -21.71
N GLN A 226 3.07 8.43 -21.64
CA GLN A 226 3.44 9.20 -20.44
C GLN A 226 2.45 10.35 -20.20
N HIS A 227 1.96 10.98 -21.25
CA HIS A 227 1.00 12.07 -21.12
C HIS A 227 -0.38 11.57 -20.69
N ALA A 228 -0.88 10.49 -21.29
CA ALA A 228 -2.16 9.87 -20.94
C ALA A 228 -2.19 9.41 -19.48
N THR A 229 -1.16 8.69 -19.03
CA THR A 229 -1.09 8.17 -17.66
C THR A 229 -0.80 9.25 -16.61
N LYS A 230 -0.19 10.38 -16.98
CA LYS A 230 0.04 11.53 -16.09
C LYS A 230 -1.10 12.53 -16.07
N ASP A 231 -2.15 12.33 -16.87
CA ASP A 231 -3.31 13.20 -16.84
C ASP A 231 -4.06 13.08 -15.50
N LYS A 232 -4.28 14.22 -14.83
CA LYS A 232 -4.94 14.24 -13.51
C LYS A 232 -6.40 13.78 -13.58
N ASN A 233 -7.08 13.95 -14.71
CA ASN A 233 -8.42 13.46 -14.90
C ASN A 233 -8.42 11.94 -15.09
N PHE A 234 -7.46 11.41 -15.85
CA PHE A 234 -7.27 9.96 -15.97
C PHE A 234 -7.07 9.34 -14.59
N GLU A 235 -6.08 9.83 -13.84
CA GLU A 235 -5.78 9.39 -12.47
C GLU A 235 -7.04 9.44 -11.59
N LYS A 236 -7.74 10.58 -11.58
CA LYS A 236 -8.93 10.79 -10.75
C LYS A 236 -10.06 9.82 -11.08
N ILE A 237 -10.30 9.51 -12.36
CA ILE A 237 -11.35 8.58 -12.80
C ILE A 237 -11.06 7.17 -12.28
N ILE A 238 -9.83 6.67 -12.51
CA ILE A 238 -9.45 5.32 -12.07
C ILE A 238 -9.49 5.22 -10.55
N SER A 239 -8.87 6.19 -9.88
CA SER A 239 -8.81 6.25 -8.41
C SER A 239 -10.21 6.31 -7.77
N SER A 240 -11.15 7.04 -8.38
CA SER A 240 -12.53 7.12 -7.89
C SER A 240 -13.29 5.79 -8.08
N PHE A 241 -13.00 5.05 -9.16
CA PHE A 241 -13.59 3.73 -9.36
C PHE A 241 -13.06 2.70 -8.36
N VAL A 242 -11.75 2.69 -8.09
CA VAL A 242 -11.15 1.82 -7.06
C VAL A 242 -11.72 2.16 -5.68
N SER A 243 -11.84 3.45 -5.36
CA SER A 243 -12.49 3.95 -4.15
C SER A 243 -13.91 3.42 -3.99
N LEU A 244 -14.71 3.48 -5.06
CA LEU A 244 -16.07 2.93 -5.06
C LEU A 244 -16.10 1.42 -4.78
N GLN A 245 -15.16 0.64 -5.34
CA GLN A 245 -15.11 -0.81 -5.09
C GLN A 245 -14.86 -1.11 -3.62
N ILE A 246 -13.90 -0.42 -2.98
CA ILE A 246 -13.61 -0.66 -1.56
C ILE A 246 -14.72 -0.15 -0.63
N GLU A 247 -15.37 0.95 -0.96
CA GLU A 247 -16.54 1.44 -0.21
C GLU A 247 -17.70 0.44 -0.29
N SER A 248 -17.98 -0.10 -1.48
CA SER A 248 -19.02 -1.11 -1.64
C SER A 248 -18.75 -2.36 -0.80
N ILE A 249 -17.50 -2.79 -0.69
CA ILE A 249 -17.12 -3.94 0.15
C ILE A 249 -17.27 -3.58 1.63
N PHE A 250 -16.68 -2.46 2.05
CA PHE A 250 -16.67 -2.06 3.45
C PHE A 250 -18.09 -1.80 3.98
N TYR A 251 -18.86 -0.95 3.31
CA TYR A 251 -20.23 -0.61 3.72
C TYR A 251 -21.23 -1.73 3.45
N GLY A 252 -20.95 -2.64 2.53
CA GLY A 252 -21.75 -3.85 2.34
C GLY A 252 -21.68 -4.81 3.52
N GLU A 253 -20.54 -4.83 4.22
CA GLU A 253 -20.32 -5.71 5.38
C GLU A 253 -20.45 -5.00 6.73
N LEU A 254 -20.24 -3.69 6.82
CA LEU A 254 -20.33 -2.95 8.09
C LEU A 254 -21.76 -3.01 8.63
N GLY A 255 -21.95 -3.66 9.79
CA GLY A 255 -23.22 -3.68 10.50
C GLY A 255 -23.22 -2.74 11.71
N ASP A 256 -24.41 -2.42 12.21
CA ASP A 256 -24.60 -1.61 13.42
C ASP A 256 -23.85 -2.21 14.62
N HIS A 257 -23.78 -3.53 14.71
CA HIS A 257 -23.08 -4.25 15.77
C HIS A 257 -21.58 -3.95 15.83
N GLU A 258 -20.91 -3.79 14.68
CA GLU A 258 -19.49 -3.41 14.63
C GLU A 258 -19.30 -1.94 14.99
N VAL A 259 -20.25 -1.07 14.62
CA VAL A 259 -20.24 0.36 14.98
C VAL A 259 -20.41 0.54 16.48
N GLU A 260 -21.32 -0.20 17.12
CA GLU A 260 -21.56 -0.17 18.56
C GLU A 260 -20.34 -0.59 19.39
N LYS A 261 -19.44 -1.42 18.83
CA LYS A 261 -18.17 -1.83 19.48
C LYS A 261 -17.09 -0.76 19.42
N MET A 262 -17.25 0.30 18.62
CA MET A 262 -16.24 1.35 18.51
C MET A 262 -16.27 2.22 19.78
N SER A 263 -15.31 2.00 20.67
CA SER A 263 -15.14 2.85 21.85
C SER A 263 -14.75 4.28 21.46
N LYS A 264 -14.85 5.21 22.41
CA LYS A 264 -14.37 6.59 22.26
C LYS A 264 -12.87 6.71 21.95
N HIS A 265 -12.10 5.64 22.13
CA HIS A 265 -10.66 5.59 21.84
C HIS A 265 -10.35 5.27 20.38
N CYS A 266 -11.31 4.68 19.67
CA CYS A 266 -11.24 4.46 18.23
C CYS A 266 -11.76 5.69 17.50
N LEU A 267 -10.87 6.43 16.83
CA LEU A 267 -11.24 7.59 16.01
C LEU A 267 -11.97 7.19 14.73
N GLY A 268 -11.71 5.97 14.24
CA GLY A 268 -12.36 5.43 13.06
C GLY A 268 -11.64 4.22 12.47
N VAL A 269 -12.15 3.80 11.33
CA VAL A 269 -11.59 2.71 10.52
C VAL A 269 -11.01 3.31 9.25
N LEU A 270 -9.74 3.06 8.99
CA LEU A 270 -9.11 3.31 7.69
C LEU A 270 -9.26 2.04 6.86
N PHE A 271 -9.63 2.15 5.60
CA PHE A 271 -9.68 1.00 4.71
C PHE A 271 -9.11 1.35 3.35
N GLN A 272 -8.33 0.44 2.80
CA GLN A 272 -7.56 0.70 1.59
C GLN A 272 -7.61 -0.46 0.61
N CYS A 273 -7.22 -0.15 -0.62
CA CYS A 273 -6.83 -1.15 -1.60
C CYS A 273 -5.65 -0.62 -2.42
N SER A 274 -4.71 -1.51 -2.67
CA SER A 274 -3.67 -1.35 -3.67
C SER A 274 -4.03 -2.22 -4.87
N VAL A 275 -4.08 -1.61 -6.04
CA VAL A 275 -4.24 -2.30 -7.32
C VAL A 275 -3.11 -1.93 -8.24
N ASP A 276 -2.75 -2.87 -9.09
CA ASP A 276 -1.64 -2.72 -10.01
C ASP A 276 -2.14 -2.89 -11.43
N LEU A 277 -1.83 -1.89 -12.24
CA LEU A 277 -2.28 -1.78 -13.61
C LEU A 277 -1.07 -1.68 -14.51
N VAL A 278 -1.22 -2.12 -15.75
CA VAL A 278 -0.26 -1.85 -16.81
C VAL A 278 -0.99 -1.26 -17.99
N PHE A 279 -0.38 -0.21 -18.54
CA PHE A 279 -0.83 0.46 -19.75
C PHE A 279 0.23 0.27 -20.82
N GLU A 280 -0.21 -0.01 -22.04
CA GLU A 280 0.64 -0.32 -23.18
C GLU A 280 0.30 0.59 -24.36
N HIS A 281 1.31 1.10 -25.03
CA HIS A 281 1.17 1.81 -26.30
C HIS A 281 2.48 1.77 -27.07
N ASP A 282 2.45 1.40 -28.36
CA ASP A 282 3.61 1.37 -29.26
C ASP A 282 4.84 0.67 -28.67
N GLU A 283 4.64 -0.55 -28.15
CA GLU A 283 5.67 -1.40 -27.51
C GLU A 283 6.23 -0.85 -26.18
N GLU A 284 5.77 0.32 -25.73
CA GLU A 284 6.06 0.84 -24.40
C GLU A 284 5.05 0.31 -23.37
N LEU A 285 5.58 -0.15 -22.23
CA LEU A 285 4.80 -0.62 -21.09
C LEU A 285 5.02 0.29 -19.89
N LEU A 286 3.93 0.73 -19.27
CA LEU A 286 3.96 1.54 -18.06
C LEU A 286 3.17 0.88 -16.93
N PRO A 287 3.87 0.28 -15.94
CA PRO A 287 3.22 -0.17 -14.71
C PRO A 287 2.81 1.02 -13.86
N VAL A 288 1.59 0.95 -13.33
CA VAL A 288 0.98 1.96 -12.48
C VAL A 288 0.35 1.28 -11.29
N SER A 289 0.94 1.51 -10.11
CA SER A 289 0.32 1.13 -8.83
C SER A 289 -0.60 2.24 -8.37
N ILE A 290 -1.86 1.90 -8.10
CA ILE A 290 -2.87 2.81 -7.58
C ILE A 290 -3.23 2.36 -6.18
N ARG A 291 -3.13 3.28 -5.23
CA ARG A 291 -3.61 3.08 -3.87
C ARG A 291 -4.81 3.98 -3.61
N ALA A 292 -5.94 3.38 -3.26
CA ALA A 292 -7.10 4.09 -2.74
C ALA A 292 -7.18 3.87 -1.23
N MET A 293 -7.40 4.95 -0.48
CA MET A 293 -7.64 4.90 0.96
C MET A 293 -8.84 5.76 1.32
N ASN A 294 -9.78 5.14 2.01
CA ASN A 294 -10.98 5.75 2.55
C ASN A 294 -11.04 5.52 4.06
N TYR A 295 -12.04 6.13 4.67
CA TYR A 295 -12.19 6.08 6.11
C TYR A 295 -13.67 6.13 6.51
N PHE A 296 -13.93 5.57 7.69
CA PHE A 296 -15.17 5.68 8.43
C PHE A 296 -14.84 6.31 9.79
N ILE A 297 -15.41 7.47 10.09
CA ILE A 297 -15.20 8.14 11.38
C ILE A 297 -16.19 7.55 12.39
N ASN A 298 -15.71 7.23 13.58
CA ASN A 298 -16.55 6.72 14.65
C ASN A 298 -17.66 7.74 15.00
N PRO A 299 -18.95 7.39 14.87
CA PRO A 299 -20.06 8.31 15.13
C PRO A 299 -20.14 8.84 16.57
N SER A 300 -19.52 8.14 17.53
CA SER A 300 -19.47 8.59 18.93
C SER A 300 -18.52 9.78 19.15
N ILE A 301 -17.64 10.07 18.20
CA ILE A 301 -16.72 11.20 18.28
C ILE A 301 -17.49 12.50 18.00
N PRO A 302 -17.31 13.57 18.81
CA PRO A 302 -17.97 14.84 18.58
C PRO A 302 -17.71 15.41 17.19
N ALA A 303 -18.77 15.92 16.53
CA ALA A 303 -18.68 16.48 15.18
C ALA A 303 -17.62 17.59 15.04
N SER A 304 -17.32 18.32 16.12
CA SER A 304 -16.28 19.35 16.16
C SER A 304 -14.86 18.81 15.90
N GLN A 305 -14.60 17.53 16.19
CA GLN A 305 -13.30 16.88 15.98
C GLN A 305 -13.20 16.21 14.60
N HIS A 306 -14.31 16.08 13.87
CA HIS A 306 -14.31 15.33 12.61
C HIS A 306 -13.41 15.98 11.56
N ASP A 307 -13.37 17.30 11.47
CA ASP A 307 -12.52 18.00 10.50
C ASP A 307 -11.02 17.80 10.76
N GLU A 308 -10.61 17.79 12.03
CA GLU A 308 -9.23 17.51 12.45
C GLU A 308 -8.84 16.07 12.10
N ILE A 309 -9.72 15.11 12.40
CA ILE A 309 -9.52 13.69 12.05
C ILE A 309 -9.41 13.53 10.53
N ARG A 310 -10.30 14.15 9.75
CA ARG A 310 -10.23 14.11 8.27
C ARG A 310 -8.93 14.70 7.76
N HIS A 311 -8.46 15.79 8.35
CA HIS A 311 -7.20 16.41 7.97
C HIS A 311 -6.00 15.50 8.27
N ALA A 312 -5.95 14.91 9.46
CA ALA A 312 -4.93 13.93 9.83
C ALA A 312 -4.89 12.74 8.87
N ILE A 313 -6.06 12.14 8.57
CA ILE A 313 -6.17 11.00 7.65
C ILE A 313 -5.71 11.37 6.23
N LYS A 314 -6.07 12.56 5.73
CA LYS A 314 -5.61 13.02 4.40
C LYS A 314 -4.09 13.10 4.33
N ASN A 315 -3.43 13.57 5.39
CA ASN A 315 -1.98 13.68 5.44
C ASN A 315 -1.28 12.30 5.47
N LEU A 316 -1.93 11.25 5.99
CA LEU A 316 -1.41 9.87 5.94
C LEU A 316 -1.37 9.30 4.53
N ALA A 317 -2.28 9.72 3.66
CA ALA A 317 -2.35 9.23 2.30
C ALA A 317 -1.67 10.13 1.26
N SER A 318 -0.99 11.19 1.69
CA SER A 318 0.07 11.87 0.94
C SER A 318 1.48 11.32 1.25
N GLY A 319 1.59 10.38 2.19
CA GLY A 319 2.82 9.64 2.47
C GLY A 319 2.99 8.50 1.46
N ILE A 320 4.02 8.65 0.61
CA ILE A 320 4.38 7.86 -0.59
C ILE A 320 3.79 8.45 -1.86
#